data_AF-A0A0F9AI11-F1
#
_entry.id   AF-A0A0F9AI11-F1
#
_cell.length_a   1.000
_cell.length_b   1.000
_cell.length_c   1.000
_cell.angle_alpha   90.00
_cell.angle_beta   90.00
_cell.angle_gamma   90.00
#
_symmetry.space_group_name_H-M   'P 1'
#
loop_
_entity.id
_entity.type
_entity.pdbx_description
1 polymer ?
#
loop_
_entity_poly.entity_id
_entity_poly.type
_entity_poly.pdbx_seq_one_letter_code
_entity_poly.pdbx_strand_id
1 'polypeptide(L)'
;MNIPAVKVSESVGRETVSTVATQFGIKSDLAAGPALALGASEGTLLEMTGAYAGILNGGSSVTPYGLVDLRLLGETEPLMGTGGGINERVIQEDAARQLVYMMEKVISEGTGQRAQFGGRQLAGKTGTTSANKDAWFVGFSADYVAGVWMGYDDNTPLTGVTGGGLPAEIWRETMSRVHEGMPLNELPMLAPAPPSNFT
;
A
#
# COMPACT_ATOMS: atom_id res chain seq x y z
N MET A 1 -1.56 0.94 17.44
CA MET A 1 -1.04 2.06 18.25
C MET A 1 -0.96 3.29 17.37
N ASN A 2 -1.47 4.44 17.84
CA ASN A 2 -1.56 5.66 17.03
C ASN A 2 -0.56 6.75 17.45
N ILE A 3 -0.17 6.78 18.73
CA ILE A 3 0.74 7.82 19.27
C ILE A 3 2.11 7.86 18.57
N PRO A 4 2.79 6.73 18.29
CA PRO A 4 4.07 6.77 17.58
C PRO A 4 3.97 7.40 16.18
N ALA A 5 2.90 7.10 15.43
CA ALA A 5 2.68 7.66 14.10
C ALA A 5 2.52 9.19 14.14
N VAL A 6 1.76 9.69 15.13
CA VAL A 6 1.62 11.13 15.36
C VAL A 6 2.97 11.75 15.71
N LYS A 7 3.72 11.19 16.66
CA LYS A 7 5.04 11.71 17.07
C LYS A 7 6.02 11.79 15.90
N VAL A 8 6.07 10.76 15.05
CA VAL A 8 6.94 10.75 13.87
C VAL A 8 6.51 11.84 12.88
N SER A 9 5.21 11.95 12.60
CA SER A 9 4.66 13.00 11.71
C SER A 9 4.99 14.41 12.20
N GLU A 10 4.84 14.67 13.51
CA GLU A 10 5.23 15.95 14.10
C GLU A 10 6.74 16.21 14.02
N SER A 11 7.57 15.18 14.22
CA SER A 11 9.02 15.33 14.22
C SER A 11 9.62 15.59 12.83
N VAL A 12 9.02 14.99 11.80
CA VAL A 12 9.46 15.16 10.41
C VAL A 12 8.85 16.41 9.78
N GLY A 13 7.64 16.78 10.21
CA GLY A 13 6.87 17.91 9.67
C GLY A 13 5.70 17.42 8.83
N ARG A 14 4.49 17.91 9.16
CA ARG A 14 3.24 17.51 8.48
C ARG A 14 3.22 17.88 6.99
N GLU A 15 3.84 19.00 6.64
CA GLU A 15 3.97 19.45 5.25
C GLU A 15 4.77 18.45 4.43
N THR A 16 5.90 17.96 4.97
CA THR A 16 6.71 16.91 4.33
C THR A 16 5.93 15.63 4.15
N VAL A 17 5.15 15.20 5.16
CA VAL A 17 4.27 14.02 5.05
C VAL A 17 3.25 14.21 3.92
N SER A 18 2.62 15.38 3.86
CA SER A 18 1.66 15.73 2.80
C SER A 18 2.32 15.72 1.41
N THR A 19 3.48 16.36 1.26
CA THR A 19 4.24 16.40 0.00
C THR A 19 4.59 14.99 -0.49
N VAL A 20 5.11 14.13 0.39
CA VAL A 20 5.47 12.75 0.02
C VAL A 20 4.22 11.96 -0.38
N ALA A 21 3.10 12.09 0.35
CA ALA A 21 1.84 11.45 0.00
C ALA A 21 1.34 11.87 -1.40
N THR A 22 1.35 13.18 -1.68
CA THR A 22 0.98 13.72 -3.00
C THR A 22 1.92 13.25 -4.10
N GLN A 23 3.23 13.21 -3.85
CA GLN A 23 4.22 12.70 -4.82
C GLN A 23 4.02 11.22 -5.14
N PHE A 24 3.53 10.41 -4.19
CA PHE A 24 3.10 9.03 -4.46
C PHE A 24 1.75 8.90 -5.17
N GLY A 25 1.08 10.02 -5.46
CA GLY A 25 -0.15 10.03 -6.25
C GLY A 25 -1.44 10.08 -5.43
N ILE A 26 -1.39 10.31 -4.11
CA ILE A 26 -2.58 10.56 -3.30
C ILE A 26 -3.02 12.02 -3.55
N LYS A 27 -4.09 12.20 -4.33
CA LYS A 27 -4.57 13.53 -4.76
C LYS A 27 -5.78 14.03 -3.98
N SER A 28 -6.39 13.17 -3.18
CA SER A 28 -7.54 13.51 -2.33
C SER A 28 -7.19 14.55 -1.28
N ASP A 29 -8.22 15.24 -0.75
CA ASP A 29 -8.06 16.26 0.28
C ASP A 29 -7.45 15.67 1.55
N LEU A 30 -6.16 15.93 1.74
CA LEU A 30 -5.42 15.47 2.91
C LEU A 30 -5.86 16.27 4.14
N ALA A 31 -6.25 15.57 5.20
CA ALA A 31 -6.69 16.19 6.44
C ALA A 31 -5.62 17.15 7.00
N ALA A 32 -6.05 18.34 7.40
CA ALA A 32 -5.16 19.27 8.09
C ALA A 32 -4.92 18.81 9.55
N GLY A 33 -3.67 18.95 10.02
CA GLY A 33 -3.33 18.73 11.43
C GLY A 33 -2.96 17.28 11.80
N PRO A 34 -2.96 16.92 13.11
CA PRO A 34 -2.51 15.61 13.59
C PRO A 34 -3.30 14.42 13.03
N ALA A 35 -4.55 14.67 12.61
CA ALA A 35 -5.45 13.68 12.05
C ALA A 35 -4.92 13.08 10.72
N LEU A 36 -4.03 13.78 10.01
CA LEU A 36 -3.35 13.27 8.82
C LEU A 36 -2.64 11.93 9.11
N ALA A 37 -1.94 11.84 10.25
CA ALA A 37 -1.21 10.64 10.64
C ALA A 37 -2.12 9.45 11.03
N LEU A 38 -3.44 9.68 11.12
CA LEU A 38 -4.42 8.68 11.51
C LEU A 38 -5.28 8.19 10.34
N GLY A 39 -5.02 8.67 9.12
CA GLY A 39 -5.82 8.31 7.94
C GLY A 39 -7.21 8.97 7.96
N ALA A 40 -7.31 10.19 8.46
CA ALA A 40 -8.55 10.98 8.40
C ALA A 40 -8.81 11.60 7.01
N SER A 41 -7.86 11.46 6.08
CA SER A 41 -8.02 11.83 4.68
C SER A 41 -8.77 10.73 3.93
N GLU A 42 -9.76 11.11 3.14
CA GLU A 42 -10.36 10.19 2.16
C GLU A 42 -9.37 9.93 1.03
N GLY A 43 -9.40 8.73 0.44
CA GLY A 43 -8.52 8.33 -0.66
C GLY A 43 -9.15 7.18 -1.43
N THR A 44 -8.95 7.13 -2.74
CA THR A 44 -9.49 6.03 -3.54
C THR A 44 -8.62 4.78 -3.38
N LEU A 45 -9.24 3.60 -3.53
CA LEU A 45 -8.51 2.32 -3.51
C LEU A 45 -7.44 2.26 -4.60
N LEU A 46 -7.66 2.91 -5.74
CA LEU A 46 -6.71 2.96 -6.84
C LEU A 46 -5.47 3.82 -6.50
N GLU A 47 -5.65 4.97 -5.87
CA GLU A 47 -4.53 5.81 -5.39
C GLU A 47 -3.71 5.07 -4.34
N MET A 48 -4.36 4.43 -3.36
CA MET A 48 -3.68 3.67 -2.32
C MET A 48 -2.89 2.48 -2.90
N THR A 49 -3.47 1.76 -3.86
CA THR A 49 -2.79 0.65 -4.53
C THR A 49 -1.60 1.15 -5.36
N GLY A 50 -1.74 2.28 -6.04
CA GLY A 50 -0.64 2.92 -6.77
C GLY A 50 0.52 3.37 -5.86
N ALA A 51 0.20 3.97 -4.71
CA ALA A 51 1.20 4.35 -3.73
C ALA A 51 1.97 3.13 -3.20
N TYR A 52 1.30 2.00 -2.95
CA TYR A 52 1.95 0.76 -2.50
C TYR A 52 2.81 0.14 -3.61
N ALA A 53 2.40 0.25 -4.87
CA ALA A 53 3.25 -0.13 -6.00
C ALA A 53 4.53 0.71 -6.05
N GLY A 54 4.44 2.00 -5.68
CA GLY A 54 5.61 2.85 -5.53
C GLY A 54 6.53 2.47 -4.36
N ILE A 55 6.00 1.88 -3.30
CA ILE A 55 6.83 1.31 -2.21
C ILE A 55 7.55 0.05 -2.72
N LEU A 56 6.81 -0.87 -3.36
CA LEU A 56 7.35 -2.13 -3.86
C LEU A 56 8.44 -1.93 -4.93
N ASN A 57 8.29 -0.94 -5.82
CA ASN A 57 9.23 -0.69 -6.91
C ASN A 57 10.52 0.04 -6.50
N GLY A 58 10.75 0.21 -5.19
CA GLY A 58 11.93 0.89 -4.66
C GLY A 58 11.77 2.40 -4.50
N GLY A 59 10.55 2.94 -4.51
CA GLY A 59 10.27 4.32 -4.08
C GLY A 59 9.90 5.30 -5.19
N SER A 60 9.54 4.84 -6.39
CA SER A 60 9.10 5.69 -7.51
C SER A 60 7.59 5.70 -7.64
N SER A 61 6.98 6.86 -7.92
CA SER A 61 5.52 6.95 -8.01
C SER A 61 4.97 6.13 -9.18
N VAL A 62 3.75 5.61 -9.01
CA VAL A 62 3.08 4.80 -10.02
C VAL A 62 1.73 5.42 -10.36
N THR A 63 1.47 5.61 -11.65
CA THR A 63 0.15 5.96 -12.19
C THR A 63 -0.54 4.68 -12.66
N PRO A 64 -1.58 4.19 -11.96
CA PRO A 64 -2.33 3.02 -12.42
C PRO A 64 -3.03 3.29 -13.76
N TYR A 65 -3.00 2.31 -14.67
CA TYR A 65 -3.61 2.40 -15.99
C TYR A 65 -4.27 1.07 -16.36
N GLY A 66 -5.35 1.12 -17.15
CA GLY A 66 -6.05 -0.06 -17.67
C GLY A 66 -5.94 -0.24 -19.19
N LEU A 67 -5.49 0.79 -19.92
CA LEU A 67 -5.31 0.74 -21.37
C LEU A 67 -3.85 0.42 -21.69
N VAL A 68 -3.61 -0.79 -22.21
CA VAL A 68 -2.26 -1.26 -22.58
C VAL A 68 -1.91 -0.84 -24.00
N ASP A 69 -2.89 -0.92 -24.91
CA ASP A 69 -2.71 -0.64 -26.33
C ASP A 69 -4.05 -0.25 -26.96
N LEU A 70 -4.00 0.65 -27.93
CA LEU A 70 -5.13 1.06 -28.77
C LEU A 70 -4.75 0.89 -30.24
N ARG A 71 -5.50 0.07 -30.97
CA ARG A 71 -5.28 -0.17 -32.41
C ARG A 71 -6.52 0.17 -33.22
N LEU A 72 -6.30 0.66 -34.44
CA LEU A 72 -7.37 0.78 -35.42
C LEU A 72 -7.72 -0.60 -36.00
N LEU A 73 -9.00 -0.80 -36.32
CA LEU A 73 -9.47 -2.04 -36.90
C LEU A 73 -8.81 -2.28 -38.26
N GLY A 74 -8.05 -3.36 -38.38
CA GLY A 74 -7.29 -3.69 -39.59
C GLY A 74 -5.82 -3.27 -39.55
N GLU A 75 -5.38 -2.57 -38.50
CA GLU A 75 -3.98 -2.20 -38.30
C GLU A 75 -3.31 -3.08 -37.23
N THR A 76 -2.04 -3.41 -37.47
CA THR A 76 -1.24 -4.23 -36.55
C THR A 76 -0.42 -3.39 -35.58
N GLU A 77 -0.19 -2.12 -35.91
CA GLU A 77 0.64 -1.20 -35.14
C GLU A 77 -0.21 -0.42 -34.12
N PRO A 78 0.27 -0.26 -32.86
CA PRO A 78 -0.34 0.59 -31.85
C PRO A 78 -0.50 2.04 -32.31
N LEU A 79 -1.72 2.58 -32.20
CA LEU A 79 -1.96 4.03 -32.31
C LEU A 79 -1.47 4.77 -31.07
N MET A 80 -1.48 4.09 -29.91
CA MET A 80 -0.90 4.58 -28.66
C MET A 80 -0.47 3.40 -27.81
N GLY A 81 0.82 3.35 -27.46
CA GLY A 81 1.33 2.46 -26.41
C GLY A 81 1.54 3.25 -25.13
N THR A 82 1.12 2.72 -23.98
CA THR A 82 1.46 3.31 -22.69
C THR A 82 2.91 2.97 -22.33
N GLY A 83 3.78 3.97 -22.31
CA GLY A 83 5.02 3.87 -21.54
C GLY A 83 4.63 3.54 -20.09
N GLY A 84 5.28 2.54 -19.50
CA GLY A 84 4.84 1.94 -18.23
C GLY A 84 4.50 2.95 -17.13
N GLY A 85 3.68 2.54 -16.16
CA GLY A 85 3.14 3.45 -15.15
C GLY A 85 4.11 4.01 -14.10
N ILE A 86 5.41 3.70 -14.16
CA ILE A 86 6.41 4.17 -13.18
C ILE A 86 6.92 5.55 -13.59
N ASN A 87 6.90 6.50 -12.65
CA ASN A 87 7.37 7.87 -12.84
C ASN A 87 8.59 8.19 -11.94
N GLU A 88 8.67 9.43 -11.46
CA GLU A 88 9.79 9.95 -10.68
C GLU A 88 9.98 9.26 -9.32
N ARG A 89 11.23 9.22 -8.86
CA ARG A 89 11.60 8.72 -7.53
C ARG A 89 11.14 9.69 -6.45
N VAL A 90 10.32 9.19 -5.52
CA VAL A 90 9.77 9.95 -4.38
C VAL A 90 10.62 9.78 -3.12
N ILE A 91 11.06 8.54 -2.84
CA ILE A 91 11.91 8.23 -1.68
C ILE A 91 13.17 7.46 -2.10
N GLN A 92 14.16 7.47 -1.21
CA GLN A 92 15.38 6.68 -1.38
C GLN A 92 15.05 5.19 -1.42
N GLU A 93 15.79 4.44 -2.24
CA GLU A 93 15.58 3.00 -2.39
C GLU A 93 15.76 2.26 -1.07
N ASP A 94 16.82 2.54 -0.31
CA ASP A 94 17.04 1.91 0.99
C ASP A 94 15.89 2.18 1.99
N ALA A 95 15.33 3.40 1.97
CA ALA A 95 14.18 3.74 2.79
C ALA A 95 12.93 2.94 2.36
N ALA A 96 12.70 2.78 1.05
CA ALA A 96 11.62 1.94 0.54
C ALA A 96 11.80 0.47 0.96
N ARG A 97 13.01 -0.08 0.83
CA ARG A 97 13.32 -1.47 1.22
C ARG A 97 13.17 -1.71 2.73
N GLN A 98 13.54 -0.74 3.56
CA GLN A 98 13.29 -0.78 5.00
C GLN A 98 11.80 -0.68 5.33
N LEU A 99 11.04 0.12 4.58
CA LEU A 99 9.58 0.17 4.71
C LEU A 99 8.93 -1.17 4.34
N VAL A 100 9.39 -1.81 3.26
CA VAL A 100 8.94 -3.17 2.90
C VAL A 100 9.22 -4.16 4.04
N TYR A 101 10.40 -4.10 4.66
CA TYR A 101 10.72 -4.93 5.83
C TYR A 101 9.72 -4.69 6.98
N MET A 102 9.45 -3.43 7.34
CA MET A 102 8.49 -3.11 8.39
C MET A 102 7.06 -3.58 8.06
N MET A 103 6.66 -3.53 6.79
CA MET A 103 5.36 -3.98 6.32
C MET A 103 5.26 -5.51 6.25
N GLU A 104 6.35 -6.21 5.97
CA GLU A 104 6.45 -7.66 6.11
C GLU A 104 6.15 -8.08 7.55
N LYS A 105 6.71 -7.37 8.53
CA LYS A 105 6.44 -7.60 9.96
C LYS A 105 4.98 -7.42 10.37
N VAL A 106 4.23 -6.58 9.66
CA VAL A 106 2.77 -6.49 9.89
C VAL A 106 2.06 -7.80 9.57
N ILE A 107 2.51 -8.51 8.52
CA ILE A 107 1.91 -9.78 8.12
C ILE A 107 2.53 -10.94 8.89
N SER A 108 3.84 -11.01 9.06
CA SER A 108 4.51 -12.14 9.72
C SER A 108 4.27 -12.17 11.23
N GLU A 109 4.23 -11.01 11.87
CA GLU A 109 4.20 -10.89 13.34
C GLU A 109 3.04 -10.03 13.86
N GLY A 110 2.40 -9.22 13.01
CA GLY A 110 1.48 -8.15 13.41
C GLY A 110 -0.01 -8.38 13.13
N THR A 111 -0.71 -7.30 12.81
CA THR A 111 -2.17 -7.27 12.63
C THR A 111 -2.64 -7.88 11.31
N GLY A 112 -1.73 -8.15 10.37
CA GLY A 112 -2.01 -8.69 9.05
C GLY A 112 -1.85 -10.20 8.92
N GLN A 113 -1.66 -10.95 10.01
CA GLN A 113 -1.36 -12.39 9.98
C GLN A 113 -2.34 -13.23 9.13
N ARG A 114 -3.62 -12.85 9.08
CA ARG A 114 -4.62 -13.55 8.26
C ARG A 114 -4.36 -13.50 6.76
N ALA A 115 -3.50 -12.59 6.29
CA ALA A 115 -3.12 -12.46 4.89
C ALA A 115 -2.05 -13.47 4.46
N GLN A 116 -1.43 -14.23 5.37
CA GLN A 116 -0.38 -15.20 5.04
C GLN A 116 -0.92 -16.35 4.16
N PHE A 117 -0.15 -16.72 3.14
CA PHE A 117 -0.43 -17.92 2.33
C PHE A 117 0.85 -18.48 1.68
N GLY A 118 0.86 -19.79 1.41
CA GLY A 118 1.84 -20.44 0.54
C GLY A 118 3.32 -20.31 0.94
N GLY A 119 3.61 -19.95 2.20
CA GLY A 119 4.99 -19.71 2.66
C GLY A 119 5.69 -18.52 1.99
N ARG A 120 4.94 -17.62 1.33
CA ARG A 120 5.49 -16.45 0.64
C ARG A 120 5.88 -15.35 1.62
N GLN A 121 6.90 -14.59 1.24
CA GLN A 121 7.15 -13.28 1.83
C GLN A 121 6.09 -12.30 1.30
N LEU A 122 5.34 -11.70 2.22
CA LEU A 122 4.24 -10.80 1.92
C LEU A 122 4.35 -9.59 2.83
N ALA A 123 4.08 -8.40 2.30
CA ALA A 123 4.09 -7.15 3.05
C ALA A 123 2.75 -6.44 2.89
N GLY A 124 2.31 -5.73 3.93
CA GLY A 124 1.06 -5.00 3.85
C GLY A 124 0.72 -4.22 5.09
N LYS A 125 -0.48 -3.64 5.09
CA LYS A 125 -0.97 -2.85 6.20
C LYS A 125 -2.48 -2.96 6.34
N THR A 126 -2.92 -3.10 7.59
CA THR A 126 -4.32 -2.98 7.98
C THR A 126 -4.70 -1.51 8.21
N GLY A 127 -5.87 -1.10 7.75
CA GLY A 127 -6.52 0.17 8.07
C GLY A 127 -7.92 -0.06 8.65
N THR A 128 -8.26 0.66 9.72
CA THR A 128 -9.62 0.71 10.29
C THR A 128 -9.89 2.15 10.68
N THR A 129 -10.98 2.76 10.21
CA THR A 129 -11.31 4.16 10.56
C THR A 129 -11.88 4.25 11.98
N SER A 130 -11.71 5.40 12.64
CA SER A 130 -12.10 5.62 14.04
C SER A 130 -13.61 5.42 14.32
N ALA A 131 -14.45 5.50 13.28
CA ALA A 131 -15.89 5.26 13.34
C ALA A 131 -16.30 3.85 12.85
N ASN A 132 -15.33 2.98 12.55
CA ASN A 132 -15.51 1.65 11.95
C ASN A 132 -16.35 1.65 10.67
N LYS A 133 -16.33 2.75 9.90
CA LYS A 133 -17.05 2.83 8.62
C LYS A 133 -16.32 2.11 7.51
N ASP A 134 -14.99 2.05 7.63
CA ASP A 134 -14.11 1.52 6.61
C ASP A 134 -13.13 0.52 7.21
N ALA A 135 -12.97 -0.58 6.49
CA ALA A 135 -11.96 -1.59 6.77
C ALA A 135 -11.12 -1.80 5.51
N TRP A 136 -9.81 -1.59 5.63
CA TRP A 136 -8.86 -1.64 4.54
C TRP A 136 -7.80 -2.71 4.80
N PHE A 137 -7.42 -3.43 3.76
CA PHE A 137 -6.17 -4.16 3.70
C PHE A 137 -5.50 -3.88 2.36
N VAL A 138 -4.29 -3.32 2.40
CA VAL A 138 -3.47 -3.15 1.19
C VAL A 138 -2.16 -3.89 1.42
N GLY A 139 -1.79 -4.73 0.47
CA GLY A 139 -0.60 -5.58 0.58
C GLY A 139 -0.08 -6.03 -0.76
N PHE A 140 1.10 -6.63 -0.74
CA PHE A 140 1.80 -7.07 -1.94
C PHE A 140 2.70 -8.29 -1.68
N SER A 141 2.91 -9.05 -2.75
CA SER A 141 4.04 -9.96 -2.92
C SER A 141 5.18 -9.23 -3.66
N ALA A 142 6.24 -9.95 -4.04
CA ALA A 142 7.26 -9.41 -4.93
C ALA A 142 6.73 -9.09 -6.35
N ASP A 143 5.58 -9.68 -6.72
CA ASP A 143 5.06 -9.68 -8.09
C ASP A 143 3.82 -8.79 -8.28
N TYR A 144 2.95 -8.72 -7.27
CA TYR A 144 1.64 -8.05 -7.38
C TYR A 144 1.32 -7.25 -6.13
N VAL A 145 0.65 -6.10 -6.36
CA VAL A 145 0.01 -5.29 -5.32
C VAL A 145 -1.50 -5.40 -5.45
N ALA A 146 -2.18 -5.58 -4.32
CA ALA A 146 -3.63 -5.57 -4.26
C ALA A 146 -4.13 -4.84 -3.01
N GLY A 147 -5.25 -4.15 -3.16
CA GLY A 147 -5.97 -3.51 -2.07
C GLY A 147 -7.40 -4.05 -1.98
N VAL A 148 -7.89 -4.20 -0.77
CA VAL A 148 -9.28 -4.54 -0.46
C VAL A 148 -9.82 -3.48 0.49
N TRP A 149 -10.95 -2.89 0.11
CA TRP A 149 -11.75 -2.01 0.97
C TRP A 149 -13.11 -2.64 1.22
N MET A 150 -13.63 -2.45 2.41
CA MET A 150 -15.00 -2.75 2.79
C MET A 150 -15.59 -1.56 3.53
N GLY A 151 -16.81 -1.22 3.16
CA GLY A 151 -17.64 -0.20 3.77
C GLY A 151 -19.05 -0.26 3.17
N TYR A 152 -19.99 0.45 3.78
CA TYR A 152 -21.32 0.63 3.22
C TYR A 152 -21.42 1.98 2.53
N ASP A 153 -22.10 2.04 1.38
CA ASP A 153 -22.29 3.27 0.61
C ASP A 153 -23.00 4.38 1.42
N ASP A 154 -23.83 3.98 2.38
CA ASP A 154 -24.55 4.88 3.29
C ASP A 154 -23.76 5.28 4.55
N ASN A 155 -22.48 4.91 4.62
CA ASN A 155 -21.57 5.18 5.75
C ASN A 155 -22.04 4.58 7.09
N THR A 156 -22.89 3.55 7.07
CA THR A 156 -23.22 2.82 8.28
C THR A 156 -21.98 2.12 8.87
N PRO A 157 -21.81 2.07 10.21
CA PRO A 157 -20.66 1.42 10.81
C PRO A 157 -20.64 -0.10 10.56
N LEU A 158 -19.47 -0.63 10.25
CA LEU A 158 -19.22 -2.06 10.19
C LEU A 158 -19.21 -2.64 11.62
N THR A 159 -19.92 -3.75 11.81
CA THR A 159 -19.92 -4.48 13.08
C THR A 159 -18.99 -5.68 13.00
N GLY A 160 -17.91 -5.67 13.79
CA GLY A 160 -16.96 -6.79 13.87
C GLY A 160 -15.98 -6.92 12.69
N VAL A 161 -16.01 -6.00 11.72
CA VAL A 161 -15.08 -5.98 10.58
C VAL A 161 -13.92 -5.03 10.87
N THR A 162 -12.70 -5.51 10.68
CA THR A 162 -11.46 -4.71 10.81
C THR A 162 -10.56 -5.00 9.64
N GLY A 163 -9.59 -4.13 9.33
CA GLY A 163 -8.66 -4.34 8.22
C GLY A 163 -7.91 -5.67 8.27
N GLY A 164 -7.59 -6.18 9.47
CA GLY A 164 -6.94 -7.49 9.67
C GLY A 164 -7.92 -8.68 9.73
N GLY A 165 -9.21 -8.45 9.52
CA GLY A 165 -10.27 -9.46 9.45
C GLY A 165 -10.62 -9.80 8.00
N LEU A 166 -11.89 -9.63 7.66
CA LEU A 166 -12.44 -9.97 6.34
C LEU A 166 -11.66 -9.36 5.15
N PRO A 167 -11.23 -8.08 5.15
CA PRO A 167 -10.44 -7.53 4.05
C PRO A 167 -9.13 -8.30 3.81
N ALA A 168 -8.41 -8.67 4.88
CA ALA A 168 -7.19 -9.45 4.78
C ALA A 168 -7.43 -10.88 4.28
N GLU A 169 -8.55 -11.50 4.68
CA GLU A 169 -8.95 -12.83 4.20
C GLU A 169 -9.33 -12.80 2.71
N ILE A 170 -10.11 -11.81 2.26
CA ILE A 170 -10.43 -11.61 0.85
C ILE A 170 -9.15 -11.41 0.04
N TRP A 171 -8.26 -10.54 0.53
CA TRP A 171 -6.95 -10.31 -0.10
C TRP A 171 -6.16 -11.61 -0.22
N ARG A 172 -6.11 -12.43 0.84
CA ARG A 172 -5.43 -13.73 0.82
C ARG A 172 -6.02 -14.66 -0.23
N GLU A 173 -7.33 -14.84 -0.24
CA GLU A 173 -8.02 -15.76 -1.17
C GLU A 173 -7.82 -15.36 -2.63
N THR A 174 -7.84 -14.05 -2.92
CA THR A 174 -7.53 -13.55 -4.26
C THR A 174 -6.07 -13.80 -4.61
N MET A 175 -5.14 -13.40 -3.74
CA MET A 175 -3.72 -13.46 -4.01
C MET A 175 -3.20 -14.90 -4.06
N SER A 176 -3.74 -15.83 -3.27
CA SER A 176 -3.34 -17.23 -3.32
C SER A 176 -3.63 -17.85 -4.69
N ARG A 177 -4.79 -17.52 -5.29
CA ARG A 177 -5.19 -18.00 -6.61
C ARG A 177 -4.38 -17.35 -7.73
N VAL A 178 -4.13 -16.04 -7.63
CA VAL A 178 -3.26 -15.32 -8.59
C VAL A 178 -1.86 -15.93 -8.62
N HIS A 179 -1.37 -16.45 -7.49
CA HIS A 179 -0.03 -17.02 -7.36
C HIS A 179 0.05 -18.54 -7.53
N GLU A 180 -1.02 -19.20 -7.99
CA GLU A 180 -0.98 -20.64 -8.29
C GLU A 180 0.06 -20.94 -9.38
N GLY A 181 1.01 -21.83 -9.07
CA GLY A 181 2.09 -22.22 -9.98
C GLY A 181 3.22 -21.18 -10.15
N MET A 182 3.15 -20.02 -9.50
CA MET A 182 4.21 -19.01 -9.55
C MET A 182 5.39 -19.37 -8.63
N PRO A 183 6.64 -18.97 -8.94
CA PRO A 183 7.78 -19.13 -8.04
C PRO A 183 7.61 -18.32 -6.76
N LEU A 184 8.30 -18.73 -5.68
CA LEU A 184 8.34 -17.99 -4.40
C LEU A 184 9.41 -16.88 -4.47
N ASN A 185 9.09 -15.80 -5.17
CA ASN A 185 9.98 -14.63 -5.24
C ASN A 185 10.05 -13.92 -3.87
N GLU A 186 11.26 -13.50 -3.49
CA GLU A 186 11.52 -12.77 -2.26
C GLU A 186 11.16 -11.29 -2.40
N LEU A 187 10.70 -10.67 -1.30
CA LEU A 187 10.47 -9.23 -1.27
C LEU A 187 11.79 -8.48 -1.35
N PRO A 188 11.83 -7.31 -2.02
CA PRO A 188 13.01 -6.45 -2.06
C PRO A 188 13.20 -5.69 -0.74
N MET A 189 13.29 -6.40 0.39
CA MET A 189 13.37 -5.78 1.71
C MET A 189 14.81 -5.59 2.20
N LEU A 190 14.98 -4.70 3.16
CA LEU A 190 16.24 -4.45 3.85
C LEU A 190 15.93 -4.31 5.35
N ALA A 191 16.43 -5.24 6.16
CA ALA A 191 16.31 -5.10 7.60
C ALA A 191 17.09 -3.85 8.07
N PRO A 192 16.50 -2.97 8.89
CA PRO A 192 17.22 -1.83 9.43
C PRO A 192 18.39 -2.30 10.30
N ALA A 193 19.51 -1.60 10.23
CA ALA A 193 20.64 -1.87 11.11
C ALA A 193 20.20 -1.70 12.57
N PRO A 194 20.67 -2.57 13.50
CA PRO A 194 20.42 -2.36 14.91
C PRO A 194 20.95 -0.97 15.31
N PRO A 195 20.26 -0.26 16.21
CA PRO A 195 20.72 1.06 16.65
C PRO A 195 22.14 0.92 17.18
N SER A 196 23.08 1.68 16.60
CA SER A 196 24.41 1.83 17.18
C SER A 196 24.23 2.40 18.58
N ASN A 197 24.69 1.69 19.61
CA ASN A 197 24.60 2.13 20.99
C ASN A 197 25.01 3.61 21.08
N PHE A 198 24.08 4.48 21.46
CA PHE A 198 24.40 5.84 21.86
C PHE A 198 25.16 5.71 23.20
N THR A 199 26.49 5.76 23.14
CA THR A 199 27.35 6.02 24.31
C THR A 199 27.23 7.46 24.75
#